data_AF-A0A8J8GJR8-F1
#
_entry.id   AF-A0A8J8GJR8-F1
#
_cell.length_a   1.000
_cell.length_b   1.000
_cell.length_c   1.000
_cell.angle_alpha   90.00
_cell.angle_beta   90.00
_cell.angle_gamma   90.00
#
_symmetry.space_group_name_H-M   'P 1'
#
loop_
_entity.id
_entity.type
_entity.pdbx_description
1 polymer ?
#
loop_
_entity_poly.entity_id
_entity_poly.type
_entity_poly.pdbx_seq_one_letter_code
_entity_poly.pdbx_strand_id
1 'polypeptide(L)'
;MKLYEVQLSLTSPFKTNWQGDILFGHMAWAYRERFGEEHLTRWLETFKEDPPFVLSDGFITNTLPRPMIPPPKRSYHTKKEMIDNIRQGKKIKKQLLVHVDDFRDFLGGKPLTFSDEVQGSFKSVVETHNTIDRIKGTSLDENGLYEEESIFLCGCDTISFFVRVKDECLTLFLELLNQVALSGYGKKRNIGYGQFFVKKCCERADLDSSMELANGVVWISHGVPSANDPTNGWYKLQTKYGKLGGNITGKGTVFKKPLTRIIPGAVFITDDPKPYYGQMISNISPFNPTVVQYAYALALPVKLPEYLQHEE
;
A
#
# COMPACT_ATOMS: atom_id res chain seq x y z
N MET A 1 -15.82 1.25 -11.37
CA MET A 1 -15.05 0.12 -10.81
C MET A 1 -15.58 -0.22 -9.44
N LYS A 2 -15.89 -1.49 -9.19
CA LYS A 2 -16.29 -1.95 -7.85
C LYS A 2 -15.06 -2.10 -6.96
N LEU A 3 -15.26 -1.93 -5.65
CA LEU A 3 -14.23 -2.13 -4.63
C LEU A 3 -14.31 -3.55 -4.08
N TYR A 4 -13.20 -4.27 -4.13
CA TYR A 4 -13.05 -5.58 -3.51
C TYR A 4 -11.97 -5.56 -2.45
N GLU A 5 -12.19 -6.30 -1.36
CA GLU A 5 -11.16 -6.69 -0.42
C GLU A 5 -10.68 -8.09 -0.78
N VAL A 6 -9.36 -8.24 -0.88
CA VAL A 6 -8.69 -9.51 -1.09
C VAL A 6 -7.88 -9.83 0.16
N GLN A 7 -8.29 -10.90 0.84
CA GLN A 7 -7.61 -11.40 2.03
C GLN A 7 -6.62 -12.48 1.63
N LEU A 8 -5.37 -12.27 2.04
CA LEU A 8 -4.25 -13.16 1.83
C LEU A 8 -3.88 -13.82 3.15
N SER A 9 -3.72 -15.15 3.16
CA SER A 9 -3.09 -15.84 4.29
C SER A 9 -1.60 -15.97 4.00
N LEU A 10 -0.77 -15.52 4.93
CA LEU A 10 0.68 -15.59 4.83
C LEU A 10 1.17 -16.94 5.35
N THR A 11 1.98 -17.63 4.54
CA THR A 11 2.59 -18.92 4.91
C THR A 11 4.08 -18.80 5.22
N SER A 12 4.66 -17.61 5.05
CA SER A 12 6.05 -17.32 5.41
C SER A 12 6.24 -15.84 5.77
N PRO A 13 7.34 -15.48 6.48
CA PRO A 13 7.70 -14.07 6.67
C PRO A 13 8.03 -13.40 5.34
N PHE A 14 8.05 -12.07 5.31
CA PHE A 14 8.36 -11.29 4.11
C PHE A 14 9.43 -10.24 4.40
N LYS A 15 10.20 -9.83 3.39
CA LYS A 15 11.26 -8.81 3.53
C LYS A 15 10.89 -7.46 2.90
N THR A 16 9.64 -7.30 2.51
CA THR A 16 9.17 -6.14 1.75
C THR A 16 7.75 -5.82 2.18
N ASN A 17 7.50 -4.58 2.61
CA ASN A 17 6.14 -4.14 2.97
C ASN A 17 5.16 -4.36 1.82
N TRP A 18 3.91 -4.68 2.14
CA TRP A 18 2.84 -4.89 1.17
C TRP A 18 2.39 -3.56 0.57
N GLN A 19 2.89 -3.26 -0.63
CA GLN A 19 2.64 -2.02 -1.35
C GLN A 19 2.05 -2.32 -2.71
N GLY A 20 1.03 -1.55 -3.10
CA GLY A 20 0.29 -1.78 -4.34
C GLY A 20 1.19 -1.79 -5.58
N ASP A 21 2.22 -0.93 -5.60
CA ASP A 21 3.14 -0.82 -6.73
C ASP A 21 4.06 -2.04 -6.93
N ILE A 22 4.39 -2.73 -5.83
CA ILE A 22 5.20 -3.95 -5.89
C ILE A 22 4.33 -5.12 -6.34
N LEU A 23 3.11 -5.23 -5.81
CA LEU A 23 2.15 -6.24 -6.24
C LEU A 23 1.84 -6.08 -7.73
N PHE A 24 1.56 -4.86 -8.19
CA PHE A 24 1.41 -4.53 -9.60
C PHE A 24 2.62 -4.99 -10.42
N GLY A 25 3.83 -4.72 -9.94
CA GLY A 25 5.07 -5.18 -10.59
C GLY A 25 5.09 -6.70 -10.76
N HIS A 26 4.76 -7.47 -9.73
CA HIS A 26 4.66 -8.93 -9.83
C HIS A 26 3.59 -9.38 -10.81
N MET A 27 2.42 -8.73 -10.82
CA MET A 27 1.34 -9.04 -11.77
C MET A 27 1.75 -8.73 -13.21
N ALA A 28 2.51 -7.66 -13.46
CA ALA A 28 3.05 -7.34 -14.78
C ALA A 28 4.04 -8.40 -15.27
N TRP A 29 4.88 -8.95 -14.37
CA TRP A 29 5.74 -10.09 -14.71
C TRP A 29 4.93 -11.35 -15.04
N ALA A 30 3.94 -11.69 -14.20
CA ALA A 30 3.05 -12.82 -14.45
C ALA A 30 2.30 -12.68 -15.79
N TYR A 31 1.81 -11.47 -16.09
CA TYR A 31 1.15 -11.16 -17.35
C TYR A 31 2.09 -11.37 -18.54
N ARG A 32 3.33 -10.87 -18.45
CA ARG A 32 4.35 -11.05 -19.49
C ARG A 32 4.71 -12.52 -19.71
N GLU A 33 4.84 -13.30 -18.64
CA GLU A 33 5.15 -14.73 -18.72
C GLU A 33 4.03 -15.50 -19.43
N ARG A 34 2.78 -15.07 -19.26
CA ARG A 34 1.61 -15.72 -19.86
C ARG A 34 1.32 -15.28 -21.29
N PHE A 35 1.47 -13.99 -21.60
CA PHE A 35 1.01 -13.39 -22.86
C PHE A 35 2.14 -12.81 -23.73
N GLY A 36 3.38 -12.75 -23.22
CA GLY A 36 4.52 -12.18 -23.94
C GLY A 36 4.68 -10.66 -23.76
N GLU A 37 5.79 -10.14 -24.28
CA GLU A 37 6.21 -8.74 -24.10
C GLU A 37 5.33 -7.76 -24.87
N GLU A 38 4.93 -8.08 -26.10
CA GLU A 38 4.10 -7.20 -26.92
C GLU A 38 2.71 -6.95 -26.28
N HIS A 39 2.11 -8.01 -25.73
CA HIS A 39 0.86 -7.90 -24.98
C HIS A 39 1.04 -7.11 -23.68
N LEU A 40 2.15 -7.30 -22.96
CA LEU A 40 2.46 -6.51 -21.77
C LEU A 40 2.50 -5.02 -22.10
N THR A 41 3.19 -4.62 -23.18
CA THR A 41 3.29 -3.20 -23.57
C THR A 41 1.92 -2.59 -23.79
N ARG A 42 1.05 -3.26 -24.56
CA ARG A 42 -0.33 -2.81 -24.77
C ARG A 42 -1.12 -2.73 -23.46
N TRP A 43 -0.98 -3.74 -22.60
CA TRP A 43 -1.65 -3.77 -21.31
C TRP A 43 -1.21 -2.61 -20.41
N LEU A 44 0.07 -2.26 -20.38
CA LEU A 44 0.59 -1.12 -19.61
C LEU A 44 0.09 0.24 -20.13
N GLU A 45 -0.15 0.39 -21.44
CA GLU A 45 -0.76 1.61 -21.99
C GLU A 45 -2.18 1.82 -21.46
N THR A 46 -2.97 0.76 -21.27
CA THR A 46 -4.31 0.89 -20.68
C THR A 46 -4.29 1.53 -19.29
N PHE A 47 -3.22 1.33 -18.52
CA PHE A 47 -3.08 1.99 -17.21
C PHE A 47 -2.87 3.49 -17.32
N LYS A 48 -2.26 4.01 -18.39
CA LYS A 48 -2.04 5.45 -18.56
C LYS A 48 -3.32 6.21 -18.92
N GLU A 49 -4.26 5.54 -19.57
CA GLU A 49 -5.52 6.13 -20.03
C GLU A 49 -6.66 5.87 -19.06
N ASP A 50 -7.04 4.60 -18.90
CA ASP A 50 -8.16 4.17 -18.07
C ASP A 50 -7.84 2.78 -17.47
N PRO A 51 -7.16 2.73 -16.30
CA PRO A 51 -6.62 1.50 -15.74
C PRO A 51 -7.68 0.41 -15.63
N PRO A 52 -7.35 -0.88 -15.88
CA PRO A 52 -8.29 -1.97 -15.67
C PRO A 52 -8.54 -2.25 -14.18
N PHE A 53 -7.57 -1.91 -13.33
CA PHE A 53 -7.70 -1.94 -11.88
C PHE A 53 -6.73 -0.97 -11.18
N VAL A 54 -7.01 -0.67 -9.91
CA VAL A 54 -6.16 0.11 -9.02
C VAL A 54 -6.08 -0.59 -7.66
N LEU A 55 -4.86 -0.78 -7.16
CA LEU A 55 -4.51 -1.46 -5.91
C LEU A 55 -4.27 -0.49 -4.76
N SER A 56 -4.73 -0.87 -3.57
CA SER A 56 -4.27 -0.30 -2.30
C SER A 56 -2.93 -0.89 -1.86
N ASP A 57 -2.40 -0.37 -0.76
CA ASP A 57 -1.40 -1.09 0.03
C ASP A 57 -2.04 -2.22 0.83
N GLY A 58 -1.23 -3.14 1.37
CA GLY A 58 -1.69 -4.22 2.22
C GLY A 58 -1.65 -3.85 3.70
N PHE A 59 -2.71 -4.17 4.42
CA PHE A 59 -2.89 -3.91 5.84
C PHE A 59 -3.17 -5.21 6.59
N ILE A 60 -3.02 -5.20 7.90
CA ILE A 60 -3.53 -6.31 8.72
C ILE A 60 -5.04 -6.40 8.48
N THR A 61 -5.58 -7.61 8.28
CA THR A 61 -7.01 -7.78 8.03
C THR A 61 -7.86 -7.09 9.10
N ASN A 62 -9.00 -6.52 8.69
CA ASN A 62 -9.85 -5.65 9.52
C ASN A 62 -9.22 -4.32 9.94
N THR A 63 -8.15 -3.88 9.28
CA THR A 63 -7.55 -2.57 9.53
C THR A 63 -7.30 -1.78 8.24
N LEU A 64 -7.26 -0.46 8.37
CA LEU A 64 -6.99 0.50 7.32
C LEU A 64 -5.98 1.56 7.81
N PRO A 65 -5.29 2.27 6.91
CA PRO A 65 -4.29 3.26 7.31
C PRO A 65 -4.98 4.42 8.02
N ARG A 66 -4.40 4.88 9.11
CA ARG A 66 -4.95 6.01 9.87
C ARG A 66 -5.01 7.28 8.99
N PRO A 67 -6.20 7.90 8.83
CA PRO A 67 -6.33 9.21 8.17
C PRO A 67 -5.46 10.28 8.85
N MET A 68 -4.73 11.07 8.05
CA MET A 68 -3.75 12.06 8.50
C MET A 68 -4.34 13.41 8.88
N ILE A 69 -5.59 13.43 9.33
CA ILE A 69 -6.29 14.64 9.74
C ILE A 69 -5.80 15.19 11.08
N PRO A 70 -5.88 16.51 11.29
CA PRO A 70 -5.64 17.09 12.60
C PRO A 70 -6.73 16.62 13.57
N PRO A 71 -6.42 16.46 14.87
CA PRO A 71 -7.44 16.16 15.87
C PRO A 71 -8.37 17.37 16.06
N PRO A 72 -9.61 17.16 16.54
CA PRO A 72 -10.51 18.28 16.85
C PRO A 72 -9.88 19.21 17.90
N LYS A 73 -10.10 20.52 17.73
CA LYS A 73 -9.70 21.53 18.74
C LYS A 73 -10.46 21.23 20.03
N ARG A 74 -9.74 21.13 21.15
CA ARG A 74 -10.30 20.87 22.49
C ARG A 74 -9.96 22.04 23.42
N SER A 75 -10.95 22.55 24.13
CA SER A 75 -10.74 23.45 25.28
C SER A 75 -10.58 22.62 26.54
N TYR A 76 -9.56 22.94 27.35
CA TYR A 76 -9.31 22.27 28.63
C TYR A 76 -9.66 23.20 29.78
N HIS A 77 -10.37 22.70 30.78
CA HIS A 77 -10.71 23.48 31.97
C HIS A 77 -9.74 23.21 33.12
N THR A 78 -9.05 22.06 33.12
CA THR A 78 -8.04 21.72 34.14
C THR A 78 -6.70 21.26 33.55
N LYS A 79 -5.62 21.46 34.33
CA LYS A 79 -4.27 20.97 33.98
C LYS A 79 -4.20 19.44 33.90
N LYS A 80 -5.02 18.73 34.69
CA LYS A 80 -5.10 17.27 34.68
C LYS A 80 -5.72 16.76 33.38
N GLU A 81 -6.85 17.34 32.96
CA GLU A 81 -7.49 17.05 31.67
C GLU A 81 -6.52 17.28 30.50
N MET A 82 -5.78 18.39 30.53
CA MET A 82 -4.78 18.69 29.50
C MET A 82 -3.71 17.60 29.42
N ILE A 83 -3.15 17.16 30.55
CA ILE A 83 -2.10 16.13 30.60
C ILE A 83 -2.62 14.78 30.10
N ASP A 84 -3.81 14.36 30.54
CA ASP A 84 -4.40 13.09 30.13
C ASP A 84 -4.73 13.07 28.63
N ASN A 85 -5.23 14.18 28.09
CA ASN A 85 -5.44 14.35 26.66
C ASN A 85 -4.13 14.32 25.86
N ILE A 86 -3.07 14.94 26.34
CA ILE A 86 -1.74 14.86 25.69
C ILE A 86 -1.24 13.41 25.67
N ARG A 87 -1.40 12.66 26.77
CA ARG A 87 -1.00 11.25 26.84
C ARG A 87 -1.79 10.38 25.86
N GLN A 88 -3.11 10.55 25.82
CA GLN A 88 -3.97 9.87 24.84
C GLN A 88 -3.60 10.25 23.41
N GLY A 89 -3.37 11.54 23.13
CA GLY A 89 -2.94 12.03 21.82
C GLY A 89 -1.59 11.44 21.38
N LYS A 90 -0.63 11.27 22.30
CA LYS A 90 0.64 10.57 22.01
C LYS A 90 0.42 9.09 21.69
N LYS A 91 -0.48 8.40 22.40
CA LYS A 91 -0.83 6.99 22.13
C LYS A 91 -1.47 6.85 20.74
N ILE A 92 -2.44 7.71 20.42
CA ILE A 92 -3.11 7.77 19.11
C ILE A 92 -2.11 8.11 17.99
N LYS A 93 -1.18 9.04 18.21
CA LYS A 93 -0.13 9.38 17.22
C LYS A 93 0.76 8.20 16.84
N LYS A 94 0.92 7.21 17.73
CA LYS A 94 1.70 5.99 17.47
C LYS A 94 0.92 4.93 16.70
N GLN A 95 -0.42 5.00 16.67
CA GLN A 95 -1.24 4.07 15.89
C GLN A 95 -1.23 4.48 14.42
N LEU A 96 -0.68 3.60 13.58
CA LEU A 96 -0.62 3.76 12.12
C LEU A 96 -1.83 3.14 11.42
N LEU A 97 -2.51 2.22 12.08
CA LEU A 97 -3.67 1.48 11.59
C LEU A 97 -4.87 1.75 12.50
N VAL A 98 -6.06 1.72 11.91
CA VAL A 98 -7.37 1.89 12.56
C VAL A 98 -8.23 0.68 12.20
N HIS A 99 -9.08 0.23 13.12
CA HIS A 99 -10.04 -0.83 12.84
C HIS A 99 -11.00 -0.43 11.71
N VAL A 100 -11.44 -1.40 10.90
CA VAL A 100 -12.26 -1.14 9.71
C VAL A 100 -13.61 -0.50 10.05
N ASP A 101 -14.19 -0.79 11.21
CA ASP A 101 -15.47 -0.22 11.63
C ASP A 101 -15.31 1.25 12.06
N ASP A 102 -14.30 1.57 12.87
CA ASP A 102 -13.92 2.95 13.21
C ASP A 102 -13.60 3.76 11.93
N PHE A 103 -12.94 3.14 10.95
CA PHE A 103 -12.64 3.76 9.67
C PHE A 103 -13.91 4.01 8.85
N ARG A 104 -14.83 3.05 8.77
CA ARG A 104 -16.13 3.20 8.08
C ARG A 104 -16.96 4.31 8.70
N ASP A 105 -17.01 4.36 10.03
CA ASP A 105 -17.67 5.44 10.77
C ASP A 105 -17.07 6.81 10.44
N PHE A 106 -15.75 6.88 10.34
CA PHE A 106 -15.06 8.08 9.89
C PHE A 106 -15.40 8.48 8.45
N LEU A 107 -15.48 7.53 7.51
CA LEU A 107 -15.89 7.82 6.13
C LEU A 107 -17.30 8.46 6.07
N GLY A 108 -18.17 8.13 7.02
CA GLY A 108 -19.51 8.71 7.18
C GLY A 108 -19.56 10.09 7.87
N GLY A 109 -18.41 10.67 8.26
CA GLY A 109 -18.32 11.99 8.88
C GLY A 109 -18.31 12.02 10.40
N LYS A 110 -18.25 10.86 11.06
CA LYS A 110 -17.98 10.82 12.50
C LYS A 110 -16.50 11.16 12.76
N PRO A 111 -16.17 11.76 13.92
CA PRO A 111 -14.78 11.92 14.34
C PRO A 111 -14.06 10.57 14.39
N LEU A 112 -12.79 10.54 13.96
CA LEU A 112 -11.98 9.31 13.98
C LEU A 112 -11.77 8.82 15.42
N THR A 113 -12.21 7.58 15.68
CA THR A 113 -12.08 6.86 16.95
C THR A 113 -11.05 5.74 16.85
N PHE A 114 -10.72 5.15 18.00
CA PHE A 114 -9.84 3.98 18.16
C PHE A 114 -10.49 3.08 19.22
N SER A 115 -11.77 2.78 19.00
CA SER A 115 -12.62 2.05 19.96
C SER A 115 -12.21 0.60 20.02
N ASP A 116 -11.92 0.03 18.84
CA ASP A 116 -11.60 -1.37 18.69
C ASP A 116 -10.08 -1.59 18.72
N GLU A 117 -9.67 -2.66 19.38
CA GLU A 117 -8.27 -3.07 19.39
C GLU A 117 -7.88 -3.70 18.06
N VAL A 118 -6.80 -3.21 17.46
CA VAL A 118 -6.19 -3.82 16.28
C VAL A 118 -5.57 -5.16 16.68
N GLN A 119 -6.10 -6.24 16.11
CA GLN A 119 -5.57 -7.59 16.33
C GLN A 119 -4.34 -7.83 15.46
N GLY A 120 -3.21 -8.04 16.12
CA GLY A 120 -1.95 -8.40 15.51
C GLY A 120 -1.06 -7.20 15.19
N SER A 121 0.16 -7.51 14.77
CA SER A 121 1.20 -6.51 14.52
C SER A 121 2.26 -7.03 13.56
N PHE A 122 2.88 -6.12 12.82
CA PHE A 122 4.11 -6.41 12.11
C PHE A 122 5.30 -6.31 13.06
N LYS A 123 6.12 -7.35 13.12
CA LYS A 123 7.36 -7.37 13.87
C LYS A 123 8.54 -7.58 12.93
N SER A 124 9.48 -6.65 13.00
CA SER A 124 10.78 -6.80 12.35
C SER A 124 11.71 -7.63 13.22
N VAL A 125 12.39 -8.58 12.58
CA VAL A 125 13.46 -9.39 13.18
C VAL A 125 14.69 -9.24 12.30
N VAL A 126 15.82 -8.93 12.91
CA VAL A 126 17.12 -8.90 12.23
C VAL A 126 17.71 -10.30 12.29
N GLU A 127 17.98 -10.87 11.12
CA GLU A 127 18.62 -12.17 10.94
C GLU A 127 20.05 -11.95 10.44
N THR A 128 21.00 -12.68 11.02
CA THR A 128 22.40 -12.61 10.61
C THR A 128 22.76 -13.82 9.75
N HIS A 129 23.39 -13.57 8.61
CA HIS A 129 23.77 -14.58 7.63
C HIS A 129 25.28 -14.61 7.39
N ASN A 130 25.80 -15.81 7.18
CA ASN A 130 27.20 -16.01 6.79
C ASN A 130 27.33 -16.24 5.28
N THR A 131 28.37 -15.66 4.68
CA THR A 131 28.84 -16.00 3.33
C THR A 131 29.96 -17.04 3.46
N ILE A 132 29.71 -18.24 2.94
CA ILE A 132 30.64 -19.37 3.04
C ILE A 132 31.52 -19.44 1.79
N ASP A 133 32.84 -19.45 2.00
CA ASP A 133 33.83 -19.77 0.97
C ASP A 133 33.68 -21.25 0.59
N ARG A 134 33.35 -21.51 -0.68
CA ARG A 134 33.14 -22.88 -1.17
C ARG A 134 34.42 -23.72 -1.26
N ILE A 135 35.60 -23.08 -1.27
CA ILE A 135 36.89 -23.77 -1.29
C ILE A 135 37.31 -24.14 0.14
N LYS A 136 37.23 -23.18 1.07
CA LYS A 136 37.66 -23.40 2.46
C LYS A 136 36.61 -24.09 3.33
N GLY A 137 35.33 -24.01 2.96
CA GLY A 137 34.21 -24.49 3.78
C GLY A 137 33.96 -23.63 5.04
N THR A 138 34.62 -22.47 5.15
CA THR A 138 34.52 -21.54 6.28
C THR A 138 33.82 -20.25 5.85
N SER A 139 33.43 -19.41 6.80
CA SER A 139 32.96 -18.06 6.48
C SER A 139 34.10 -17.24 5.85
N LEU A 140 33.77 -16.28 5.00
CA LEU A 140 34.76 -15.35 4.46
C LEU A 140 35.42 -14.54 5.57
N ASP A 141 36.73 -14.36 5.45
CA ASP A 141 37.54 -13.58 6.40
C ASP A 141 37.13 -12.09 6.42
N GLU A 142 36.67 -11.57 5.28
CA GLU A 142 36.13 -10.20 5.13
C GLU A 142 34.72 -10.22 4.55
N ASN A 143 33.82 -9.37 5.09
CA ASN A 143 32.40 -9.28 4.67
C ASN A 143 31.65 -10.63 4.67
N GLY A 144 32.12 -11.58 5.50
CA GLY A 144 31.52 -12.89 5.65
C GLY A 144 30.22 -12.89 6.45
N LEU A 145 29.86 -11.78 7.10
CA LEU A 145 28.66 -11.63 7.92
C LEU A 145 27.83 -10.46 7.39
N TYR A 146 26.53 -10.68 7.19
CA TYR A 146 25.61 -9.60 6.85
C TYR A 146 24.26 -9.79 7.53
N GLU A 147 23.60 -8.66 7.79
CA GLU A 147 22.29 -8.63 8.42
C GLU A 147 21.20 -8.44 7.35
N GLU A 148 20.08 -9.14 7.52
CA GLU A 148 18.86 -8.85 6.79
C GLU A 148 17.68 -8.75 7.74
N GLU A 149 16.78 -7.82 7.47
CA GLU A 149 15.53 -7.66 8.21
C GLU A 149 14.42 -8.49 7.54
N SER A 150 13.68 -9.21 8.36
CA SER A 150 12.50 -10.00 8.00
C SER A 150 11.30 -9.51 8.81
N ILE A 151 10.13 -9.48 8.20
CA ILE A 151 8.89 -9.00 8.80
C ILE A 151 7.96 -10.20 9.01
N PHE A 152 7.52 -10.33 10.26
CA PHE A 152 6.56 -11.33 10.71
C PHE A 152 5.23 -10.66 11.01
N LEU A 153 4.14 -11.30 10.59
CA LEU A 153 2.81 -10.98 11.09
C LEU A 153 2.58 -11.81 12.36
N CYS A 154 2.32 -11.14 13.48
CA CYS A 154 2.12 -11.78 14.79
C CYS A 154 0.73 -11.49 15.33
N GLY A 155 0.08 -12.48 15.95
CA GLY A 155 -1.26 -12.33 16.53
C GLY A 155 -2.40 -12.48 15.52
N CYS A 156 -2.08 -12.63 14.23
CA CYS A 156 -2.97 -13.00 13.14
C CYS A 156 -2.13 -13.56 11.98
N ASP A 157 -2.78 -14.13 10.97
CA ASP A 157 -2.15 -14.80 9.83
C ASP A 157 -2.56 -14.20 8.47
N THR A 158 -3.37 -13.13 8.47
CA THR A 158 -3.92 -12.55 7.25
C THR A 158 -3.61 -11.08 7.07
N ILE A 159 -3.34 -10.73 5.81
CA ILE A 159 -3.25 -9.35 5.31
C ILE A 159 -4.40 -9.15 4.33
N SER A 160 -4.96 -7.96 4.32
CA SER A 160 -5.96 -7.54 3.35
C SER A 160 -5.42 -6.39 2.53
N PHE A 161 -5.62 -6.45 1.21
CA PHE A 161 -5.50 -5.29 0.35
C PHE A 161 -6.81 -5.12 -0.41
N PHE A 162 -7.01 -3.93 -0.94
CA PHE A 162 -8.21 -3.54 -1.66
C PHE A 162 -7.87 -3.28 -3.12
N VAL A 163 -8.83 -3.56 -3.99
CA VAL A 163 -8.70 -3.33 -5.43
C VAL A 163 -9.98 -2.73 -5.97
N ARG A 164 -9.85 -1.61 -6.69
CA ARG A 164 -10.86 -1.13 -7.63
C ARG A 164 -10.64 -1.86 -8.93
N VAL A 165 -11.60 -2.61 -9.45
CA VAL A 165 -11.44 -3.35 -10.71
C VAL A 165 -12.69 -3.23 -11.56
N LYS A 166 -12.51 -3.21 -12.89
CA LYS A 166 -13.62 -3.31 -13.85
C LYS A 166 -14.14 -4.75 -13.86
N ASP A 167 -15.45 -4.93 -13.98
CA ASP A 167 -16.07 -6.26 -13.82
C ASP A 167 -15.50 -7.29 -14.81
N GLU A 168 -15.27 -6.87 -16.06
CA GLU A 168 -14.66 -7.67 -17.12
C GLU A 168 -13.19 -8.04 -16.86
N CYS A 169 -12.50 -7.32 -15.96
CA CYS A 169 -11.10 -7.55 -15.63
C CYS A 169 -10.90 -8.40 -14.35
N LEU A 170 -11.95 -8.64 -13.56
CA LEU A 170 -11.83 -9.30 -12.25
C LEU A 170 -11.27 -10.73 -12.36
N THR A 171 -11.73 -11.52 -13.33
CA THR A 171 -11.25 -12.90 -13.53
C THR A 171 -9.76 -12.93 -13.83
N LEU A 172 -9.32 -12.13 -14.82
CA LEU A 172 -7.91 -12.04 -15.18
C LEU A 172 -7.06 -11.52 -14.02
N PHE A 173 -7.56 -10.55 -13.26
CA PHE A 173 -6.89 -10.04 -12.06
C PHE A 173 -6.63 -11.17 -11.04
N LEU A 174 -7.65 -11.97 -10.74
CA LEU A 174 -7.51 -13.09 -9.79
C LEU A 174 -6.59 -14.19 -10.31
N GLU A 175 -6.61 -14.49 -11.61
CA GLU A 175 -5.69 -15.46 -12.22
C GLU A 175 -4.23 -15.01 -12.09
N LEU A 176 -3.94 -13.75 -12.41
CA LEU A 176 -2.60 -13.17 -12.27
C LEU A 176 -2.15 -13.16 -10.80
N LEU A 177 -3.04 -12.82 -9.86
CA LEU A 177 -2.73 -12.82 -8.44
C LEU A 177 -2.40 -14.24 -7.94
N ASN A 178 -3.16 -15.25 -8.36
CA ASN A 178 -2.86 -16.65 -8.05
C ASN A 178 -1.52 -17.09 -8.65
N GLN A 179 -1.17 -16.65 -9.86
CA GLN A 179 0.15 -16.92 -10.44
C GLN A 179 1.27 -16.24 -9.62
N VAL A 180 1.05 -15.02 -9.12
CA VAL A 180 2.00 -14.35 -8.22
C VAL A 180 2.20 -15.16 -6.94
N ALA A 181 1.11 -15.67 -6.36
CA ALA A 181 1.12 -16.48 -5.13
C ALA A 181 2.02 -17.73 -5.26
N LEU A 182 2.09 -18.36 -6.43
CA LEU A 182 2.98 -19.51 -6.68
C LEU A 182 4.48 -19.17 -6.57
N SER A 183 4.83 -17.91 -6.84
CA SER A 183 6.23 -17.45 -6.88
C SER A 183 6.66 -16.66 -5.63
N GLY A 184 5.70 -16.16 -4.86
CA GLY A 184 5.90 -15.28 -3.71
C GLY A 184 6.03 -13.79 -4.05
N TYR A 185 5.83 -12.96 -3.02
CA TYR A 185 5.84 -11.50 -3.06
C TYR A 185 7.17 -10.90 -2.55
N GLY A 186 7.68 -9.89 -3.26
CA GLY A 186 8.79 -9.05 -2.83
C GLY A 186 10.17 -9.71 -2.87
N LYS A 187 11.07 -9.20 -2.02
CA LYS A 187 12.47 -9.61 -1.94
C LYS A 187 12.60 -11.05 -1.40
N LYS A 188 13.56 -11.82 -1.95
CA LYS A 188 13.96 -13.17 -1.51
C LYS A 188 12.85 -14.24 -1.62
N ARG A 189 11.91 -14.05 -2.55
CA ARG A 189 10.87 -15.04 -2.88
C ARG A 189 11.42 -16.40 -3.34
N ASN A 190 12.61 -16.40 -3.97
CA ASN A 190 13.31 -17.60 -4.44
C ASN A 190 13.83 -18.51 -3.31
N ILE A 191 13.90 -18.00 -2.07
CA ILE A 191 14.27 -18.79 -0.89
C ILE A 191 13.10 -18.88 0.11
N GLY A 192 11.86 -18.67 -0.36
CA GLY A 192 10.64 -18.94 0.40
C GLY A 192 10.02 -17.76 1.16
N TYR A 193 10.55 -16.53 1.07
CA TYR A 193 9.91 -15.36 1.69
C TYR A 193 8.71 -14.86 0.88
N GLY A 194 7.74 -14.25 1.57
CA GLY A 194 6.56 -13.62 0.96
C GLY A 194 5.61 -14.62 0.30
N GLN A 195 5.56 -15.85 0.80
CA GLN A 195 4.62 -16.86 0.33
C GLN A 195 3.24 -16.62 0.93
N PHE A 196 2.21 -16.77 0.10
CA PHE A 196 0.83 -16.51 0.49
C PHE A 196 -0.14 -17.30 -0.39
N PHE A 197 -1.41 -17.36 0.01
CA PHE A 197 -2.51 -17.76 -0.86
C PHE A 197 -3.71 -16.83 -0.68
N VAL A 198 -4.55 -16.74 -1.71
CA VAL A 198 -5.79 -15.96 -1.65
C VAL A 198 -6.81 -16.74 -0.82
N LYS A 199 -7.16 -16.21 0.35
CA LYS A 199 -8.13 -16.81 1.27
C LYS A 199 -9.56 -16.43 0.90
N LYS A 200 -9.77 -15.17 0.52
CA LYS A 200 -11.09 -14.62 0.22
C LYS A 200 -10.97 -13.40 -0.70
N CYS A 201 -11.96 -13.23 -1.58
CA CYS A 201 -12.20 -11.98 -2.30
C CYS A 201 -13.68 -11.63 -2.12
N CYS A 202 -13.99 -10.43 -1.62
CA CYS A 202 -15.37 -9.98 -1.45
C CYS A 202 -15.53 -8.49 -1.76
N GLU A 203 -16.67 -8.14 -2.34
CA GLU A 203 -17.03 -6.74 -2.60
C GLU A 203 -17.22 -5.98 -1.28
N ARG A 204 -16.77 -4.72 -1.25
CA ARG A 204 -16.80 -3.82 -0.08
C ARG A 204 -17.57 -2.54 -0.38
N ALA A 205 -18.79 -2.67 -0.87
CA ALA A 205 -19.68 -1.54 -1.13
C ALA A 205 -19.97 -0.72 0.15
N ASP A 206 -19.82 -1.30 1.33
CA ASP A 206 -19.95 -0.60 2.61
C ASP A 206 -18.91 0.52 2.80
N LEU A 207 -17.72 0.40 2.18
CA LEU A 207 -16.68 1.45 2.20
C LEU A 207 -16.88 2.52 1.12
N ASP A 208 -17.86 2.34 0.23
CA ASP A 208 -18.26 3.31 -0.81
C ASP A 208 -19.52 4.11 -0.45
N SER A 209 -20.15 3.76 0.67
CA SER A 209 -21.48 4.25 1.06
C SER A 209 -21.57 5.77 1.28
N SER A 210 -20.45 6.48 1.40
CA SER A 210 -20.37 7.93 1.64
C SER A 210 -20.33 8.79 0.37
N MET A 211 -20.33 8.19 -0.83
CA MET A 211 -20.05 8.92 -2.08
C MET A 211 -20.96 10.13 -2.34
N GLU A 212 -22.24 10.06 -1.99
CA GLU A 212 -23.20 11.16 -2.24
C GLU A 212 -22.99 12.39 -1.34
N LEU A 213 -22.40 12.21 -0.15
CA LEU A 213 -22.16 13.27 0.83
C LEU A 213 -20.67 13.57 1.02
N ALA A 214 -19.82 12.98 0.18
CA ALA A 214 -18.38 13.10 0.31
C ALA A 214 -17.90 14.46 -0.20
N ASN A 215 -17.14 15.15 0.64
CA ASN A 215 -16.44 16.40 0.34
C ASN A 215 -14.92 16.21 0.46
N GLY A 216 -14.47 14.97 0.39
CA GLY A 216 -13.08 14.60 0.44
C GLY A 216 -12.84 13.14 0.10
N VAL A 217 -11.55 12.77 0.07
CA VAL A 217 -11.09 11.41 -0.19
C VAL A 217 -9.95 11.02 0.74
N VAL A 218 -9.88 9.74 1.09
CA VAL A 218 -8.76 9.12 1.81
C VAL A 218 -8.00 8.20 0.88
N TRP A 219 -6.70 8.41 0.73
CA TRP A 219 -5.85 7.50 -0.03
C TRP A 219 -5.42 6.33 0.84
N ILE A 220 -5.62 5.09 0.36
CA ILE A 220 -5.22 3.87 1.07
C ILE A 220 -4.08 3.13 0.36
N SER A 221 -3.34 3.83 -0.50
CA SER A 221 -2.12 3.35 -1.16
C SER A 221 -1.12 4.48 -1.30
N HIS A 222 0.12 4.12 -1.60
CA HIS A 222 1.07 5.09 -2.10
C HIS A 222 0.68 5.57 -3.49
N GLY A 223 0.81 6.87 -3.76
CA GLY A 223 0.57 7.43 -5.09
C GLY A 223 1.37 8.68 -5.37
N VAL A 224 1.48 9.03 -6.65
CA VAL A 224 2.06 10.30 -7.11
C VAL A 224 0.93 11.06 -7.80
N PRO A 225 0.52 12.23 -7.28
CA PRO A 225 -0.62 12.96 -7.83
C PRO A 225 -0.40 13.33 -9.31
N SER A 226 -1.49 13.32 -10.05
CA SER A 226 -1.60 13.89 -11.39
C SER A 226 -1.78 15.40 -11.33
N ALA A 227 -1.60 16.08 -12.46
CA ALA A 227 -1.64 17.55 -12.53
C ALA A 227 -2.97 18.16 -12.05
N ASN A 228 -4.08 17.42 -12.20
CA ASN A 228 -5.42 17.86 -11.85
C ASN A 228 -5.94 17.21 -10.55
N ASP A 229 -5.08 16.52 -9.81
CA ASP A 229 -5.49 15.95 -8.53
C ASP A 229 -5.60 17.04 -7.45
N PRO A 230 -6.48 16.85 -6.44
CA PRO A 230 -6.63 17.81 -5.36
C PRO A 230 -5.32 18.12 -4.63
N THR A 231 -5.07 19.39 -4.31
CA THR A 231 -3.86 19.84 -3.60
C THR A 231 -4.12 20.20 -2.15
N ASN A 232 -5.37 20.52 -1.78
CA ASN A 232 -5.75 20.88 -0.42
C ASN A 232 -6.03 19.63 0.40
N GLY A 233 -5.28 19.43 1.48
CA GLY A 233 -5.41 18.24 2.31
C GLY A 233 -4.25 18.03 3.28
N TRP A 234 -4.29 16.89 3.97
CA TRP A 234 -3.30 16.47 4.93
C TRP A 234 -2.62 15.19 4.48
N TYR A 235 -1.32 15.24 4.25
CA TYR A 235 -0.56 14.13 3.72
C TYR A 235 0.90 14.16 4.20
N LYS A 236 1.58 13.04 3.97
CA LYS A 236 3.03 12.91 4.17
C LYS A 236 3.67 12.36 2.91
N LEU A 237 4.93 12.72 2.73
CA LEU A 237 5.75 12.29 1.60
C LEU A 237 6.75 11.22 2.04
N GLN A 238 7.02 10.29 1.13
CA GLN A 238 8.10 9.32 1.26
C GLN A 238 8.82 9.22 -0.09
N THR A 239 10.15 9.16 -0.07
CA THR A 239 10.94 8.88 -1.28
C THR A 239 11.22 7.38 -1.37
N LYS A 240 10.83 6.77 -2.50
CA LYS A 240 11.10 5.37 -2.83
C LYS A 240 12.34 5.25 -3.69
N TYR A 241 13.24 4.36 -3.28
CA TYR A 241 14.44 3.98 -4.04
C TYR A 241 14.21 2.59 -4.66
N GLY A 242 13.57 2.57 -5.82
CA GLY A 242 13.23 1.33 -6.52
C GLY A 242 14.43 0.68 -7.21
N LYS A 243 14.37 -0.65 -7.35
CA LYS A 243 15.31 -1.43 -8.17
C LYS A 243 14.53 -2.18 -9.25
N LEU A 244 15.14 -2.34 -10.42
CA LEU A 244 14.68 -3.21 -11.50
C LEU A 244 14.95 -4.66 -11.11
N GLY A 245 13.99 -5.55 -11.39
CA GLY A 245 14.11 -6.98 -11.16
C GLY A 245 14.04 -7.77 -12.48
N GLY A 246 14.18 -9.08 -12.37
CA GLY A 246 14.05 -10.01 -13.50
C GLY A 246 15.13 -9.83 -14.56
N ASN A 247 14.79 -10.14 -15.82
CA ASN A 247 15.73 -10.16 -16.95
C ASN A 247 16.24 -8.78 -17.38
N ILE A 248 15.83 -7.70 -16.70
CA ILE A 248 16.23 -6.32 -17.03
C ILE A 248 17.56 -5.94 -16.34
N THR A 249 18.03 -6.74 -15.38
CA THR A 249 19.23 -6.45 -14.55
C THR A 249 20.57 -6.50 -15.30
N GLY A 250 20.60 -6.91 -16.58
CA GLY A 250 21.83 -7.08 -17.37
C GLY A 250 22.24 -5.89 -18.25
N LYS A 251 21.47 -4.80 -18.30
CA LYS A 251 21.75 -3.63 -19.15
C LYS A 251 21.76 -2.34 -18.33
N GLY A 252 22.94 -1.84 -17.96
CA GLY A 252 23.12 -0.58 -17.23
C GLY A 252 22.88 -0.71 -15.73
N THR A 253 22.29 0.31 -15.11
CA THR A 253 22.03 0.30 -13.66
C THR A 253 20.72 -0.40 -13.31
N VAL A 254 20.72 -1.12 -12.17
CA VAL A 254 19.51 -1.71 -11.60
C VAL A 254 18.65 -0.69 -10.85
N PHE A 255 19.15 0.52 -10.60
CA PHE A 255 18.45 1.53 -9.81
C PHE A 255 17.50 2.37 -10.66
N LYS A 256 16.26 2.52 -10.18
CA LYS A 256 15.32 3.54 -10.68
C LYS A 256 15.71 4.91 -10.10
N LYS A 257 15.32 5.99 -10.78
CA LYS A 257 15.36 7.35 -10.21
C LYS A 257 14.56 7.38 -8.89
N PRO A 258 15.03 8.09 -7.86
CA PRO A 258 14.26 8.28 -6.63
C PRO A 258 12.89 8.89 -6.94
N LEU A 259 11.82 8.32 -6.37
CA LEU A 259 10.46 8.80 -6.59
C LEU A 259 9.82 9.22 -5.28
N THR A 260 9.55 10.52 -5.15
CA THR A 260 8.76 11.04 -4.03
C THR A 260 7.28 10.80 -4.28
N ARG A 261 6.61 10.22 -3.30
CA ARG A 261 5.20 9.81 -3.37
C ARG A 261 4.49 10.11 -2.06
N ILE A 262 3.18 10.26 -2.15
CA ILE A 262 2.28 10.39 -1.00
C ILE A 262 2.05 8.99 -0.42
N ILE A 263 1.93 8.89 0.91
CA ILE A 263 1.76 7.61 1.62
C ILE A 263 0.28 7.38 2.02
N PRO A 264 -0.13 6.11 2.25
CA PRO A 264 -1.48 5.79 2.71
C PRO A 264 -1.89 6.52 3.99
N GLY A 265 -3.16 6.92 4.07
CA GLY A 265 -3.72 7.75 5.12
C GLY A 265 -3.82 9.23 4.75
N ALA A 266 -3.29 9.65 3.59
CA ALA A 266 -3.49 11.01 3.11
C ALA A 266 -4.99 11.32 2.90
N VAL A 267 -5.40 12.53 3.24
CA VAL A 267 -6.78 13.00 3.10
C VAL A 267 -6.79 14.28 2.29
N PHE A 268 -7.64 14.36 1.29
CA PHE A 268 -7.80 15.55 0.44
C PHE A 268 -9.24 16.04 0.44
N ILE A 269 -9.40 17.35 0.36
CA ILE A 269 -10.69 18.03 0.21
C ILE A 269 -10.99 18.12 -1.29
N THR A 270 -12.19 17.70 -1.70
CA THR A 270 -12.65 17.75 -3.09
C THR A 270 -14.17 17.61 -3.16
N ASP A 271 -14.79 18.36 -4.07
CA ASP A 271 -16.22 18.25 -4.36
C ASP A 271 -16.53 17.17 -5.42
N ASP A 272 -15.51 16.65 -6.10
CA ASP A 272 -15.60 15.57 -7.09
C ASP A 272 -14.70 14.38 -6.68
N PRO A 273 -15.14 13.56 -5.70
CA PRO A 273 -14.37 12.43 -5.22
C PRO A 273 -14.29 11.30 -6.26
N LYS A 274 -13.08 10.99 -6.73
CA LYS A 274 -12.79 9.91 -7.67
C LYS A 274 -12.39 8.60 -6.97
N PRO A 275 -12.62 7.43 -7.59
CA PRO A 275 -12.28 6.12 -7.01
C PRO A 275 -10.77 5.89 -6.86
N TYR A 276 -9.95 6.66 -7.56
CA TYR A 276 -8.50 6.64 -7.49
C TYR A 276 -7.92 7.97 -8.01
N TYR A 277 -6.64 8.18 -7.71
CA TYR A 277 -5.85 9.34 -8.12
C TYR A 277 -4.44 8.91 -8.52
N GLY A 278 -3.66 9.86 -8.99
CA GLY A 278 -2.29 9.65 -9.42
C GLY A 278 -2.16 9.11 -10.83
N GLN A 279 -0.98 8.58 -11.15
CA GLN A 279 -0.58 8.28 -12.53
C GLN A 279 0.48 7.18 -12.62
N MET A 280 0.58 6.57 -13.80
CA MET A 280 1.74 5.76 -14.17
C MET A 280 2.93 6.66 -14.49
N ILE A 281 4.06 6.47 -13.80
CA ILE A 281 5.26 7.28 -14.01
C ILE A 281 6.15 6.64 -15.07
N SER A 282 6.39 7.37 -16.17
CA SER A 282 7.35 7.03 -17.23
C SER A 282 8.74 7.61 -16.97
N ASN A 283 9.74 7.21 -17.76
CA ASN A 283 11.12 7.73 -17.70
C ASN A 283 11.75 7.63 -16.29
N ILE A 284 11.39 6.59 -15.56
CA ILE A 284 11.87 6.34 -14.19
C ILE A 284 13.20 5.56 -14.17
N SER A 285 13.51 4.83 -15.23
CA SER A 285 14.81 4.18 -15.40
C SER A 285 15.74 5.07 -16.23
N PRO A 286 16.99 5.29 -15.80
CA PRO A 286 17.96 6.08 -16.58
C PRO A 286 18.46 5.36 -17.85
N PHE A 287 18.25 4.05 -17.99
CA PHE A 287 18.77 3.27 -19.13
C PHE A 287 17.70 2.57 -19.96
N ASN A 288 16.46 2.49 -19.47
CA ASN A 288 15.39 1.82 -20.19
C ASN A 288 14.09 2.64 -20.17
N PRO A 289 13.73 3.34 -21.27
CA PRO A 289 12.56 4.20 -21.31
C PRO A 289 11.23 3.43 -21.21
N THR A 290 11.21 2.12 -21.47
CA THR A 290 9.99 1.30 -21.38
C THR A 290 9.61 0.96 -19.94
N VAL A 291 10.52 1.15 -18.99
CA VAL A 291 10.24 0.92 -17.58
C VAL A 291 9.31 2.01 -17.07
N VAL A 292 8.19 1.56 -16.51
CA VAL A 292 7.22 2.40 -15.80
C VAL A 292 7.23 2.11 -14.29
N GLN A 293 6.58 2.99 -13.55
CA GLN A 293 6.32 2.83 -12.13
C GLN A 293 4.85 3.11 -11.85
N TYR A 294 4.15 2.10 -11.36
CA TYR A 294 2.79 2.23 -10.86
C TYR A 294 2.80 3.19 -9.66
N ALA A 295 2.01 4.27 -9.76
CA ALA A 295 1.88 5.27 -8.71
C ALA A 295 0.44 5.82 -8.63
N TYR A 296 -0.55 4.96 -8.90
CA TYR A 296 -1.95 5.25 -8.59
C TYR A 296 -2.23 5.01 -7.12
N ALA A 297 -3.01 5.90 -6.53
CA ALA A 297 -3.58 5.74 -5.21
C ALA A 297 -5.07 5.39 -5.31
N LEU A 298 -5.44 4.19 -4.83
CA LEU A 298 -6.82 3.84 -4.51
C LEU A 298 -7.34 4.79 -3.43
N ALA A 299 -8.47 5.42 -3.70
CA ALA A 299 -9.10 6.37 -2.81
C ALA A 299 -10.51 5.94 -2.41
N LEU A 300 -10.86 6.27 -1.17
CA LEU A 300 -12.18 6.07 -0.58
C LEU A 300 -12.84 7.43 -0.33
N PRO A 301 -14.10 7.63 -0.75
CA PRO A 301 -14.83 8.87 -0.49
C PRO A 301 -15.05 9.04 1.02
N VAL A 302 -14.95 10.28 1.50
CA VAL A 302 -15.21 10.62 2.90
C VAL A 302 -16.04 11.88 2.99
N LYS A 303 -17.06 11.86 3.86
CA LYS A 303 -17.63 13.08 4.41
C LYS A 303 -16.70 13.52 5.54
N LEU A 304 -16.00 14.63 5.38
CA LEU A 304 -15.09 15.13 6.41
C LEU A 304 -15.89 15.50 7.67
N PRO A 305 -15.40 15.16 8.88
CA PRO A 305 -16.04 15.60 10.12
C PRO A 305 -16.21 17.13 10.18
N GLU A 306 -17.29 17.59 10.80
CA GLU A 306 -17.67 19.02 10.86
C GLU A 306 -16.54 19.94 11.34
N TYR A 307 -15.73 19.49 12.31
CA TYR A 307 -14.61 20.28 12.84
C TYR A 307 -13.48 20.54 11.83
N LEU A 308 -13.44 19.82 10.70
CA LEU A 308 -12.51 20.04 9.61
C LEU A 308 -13.08 20.91 8.49
N GLN A 309 -14.39 21.18 8.50
CA GLN A 309 -15.07 21.94 7.44
C GLN A 309 -15.00 23.46 7.65
N HIS A 310 -14.58 23.92 8.85
CA HIS A 310 -14.61 25.33 9.26
C HIS A 310 -13.23 25.96 9.46
N GLU A 311 -12.16 25.39 8.88
CA GLU A 311 -10.84 26.06 8.87
C GLU A 311 -10.72 26.98 7.64
N GLU A 312 -11.37 28.15 7.73
CA GLU A 312 -10.97 29.37 7.01
C GLU A 312 -9.92 30.15 7.82
#